data_AF-A0ABC8LJM0-F1
#
_entry.id   AF-A0ABC8LJM0-F1
#
_cell.length_a   1.000
_cell.length_b   1.000
_cell.length_c   1.000
_cell.angle_alpha   90.00
_cell.angle_beta   90.00
_cell.angle_gamma   90.00
#
_symmetry.space_group_name_H-M   'P 1'
#
loop_
_entity.id
_entity.type
_entity.pdbx_description
1 polymer ?
#
loop_
_entity_poly.entity_id
_entity_poly.type
_entity_poly.pdbx_seq_one_letter_code
_entity_poly.pdbx_strand_id
1 'polypeptide(L)'
;MSRSGTLVVAITSLVLGVSGLVWTSWTASNIRAILLLASAILCGCVYQCPPFRLNYQGLGEPLCFAAFGPFATTAFYLLLGTSSEMRQIPLSTRVLSSSLLVGFTTSLILFCSHFHQVEGDLAVGKFSPLVRLGTEKGAFVVRLAIRLLYSMLLVLVVVFLDITQ
;
A
#
# COMPACT_ATOMS: atom_id res chain seq x y z
N MET A 1 4.60 0.51 29.15
CA MET A 1 5.34 1.55 28.41
C MET A 1 4.64 2.89 28.63
N SER A 2 5.35 3.98 28.95
CA SER A 2 4.72 5.29 29.08
C SER A 2 4.31 5.82 27.70
N ARG A 3 3.22 6.60 27.63
CA ARG A 3 2.67 7.16 26.38
C ARG A 3 3.73 7.99 25.62
N SER A 4 4.57 8.70 26.37
CA SER A 4 5.67 9.50 25.82
C SER A 4 6.80 8.63 25.25
N GLY A 5 7.15 7.51 25.88
CA GLY A 5 8.19 6.61 25.37
C GLY A 5 7.83 5.99 24.03
N THR A 6 6.57 5.58 23.85
CA THR A 6 6.08 5.01 22.58
C THR A 6 6.11 6.06 21.45
N LEU A 7 5.75 7.31 21.75
CA LEU A 7 5.76 8.41 20.79
C LEU A 7 7.17 8.77 20.34
N VAL A 8 8.14 8.81 21.26
CA VAL A 8 9.54 9.07 20.91
C VAL A 8 10.08 7.99 19.98
N VAL A 9 9.85 6.71 20.27
CA VAL A 9 10.28 5.59 19.41
C VAL A 9 9.61 5.64 18.03
N ALA A 10 8.32 6.01 17.97
CA ALA A 10 7.62 6.18 16.71
C ALA A 10 8.21 7.33 15.87
N ILE A 11 8.48 8.48 16.50
CA ILE A 11 9.07 9.63 15.78
C ILE A 11 10.49 9.33 15.33
N THR A 12 11.33 8.70 16.16
CA THR A 12 12.70 8.38 15.78
C THR A 12 12.74 7.39 14.62
N SER A 13 11.92 6.34 14.66
CA SER A 13 11.82 5.38 13.54
C SER A 13 11.28 6.04 12.26
N LEU A 14 10.32 6.95 12.36
CA LEU A 14 9.81 7.71 11.22
C LEU A 14 10.89 8.61 10.61
N VAL A 15 11.62 9.36 11.43
CA VAL A 15 12.71 10.24 10.97
C VAL A 15 13.82 9.43 10.32
N LEU A 16 14.19 8.27 10.89
CA LEU A 16 15.18 7.37 10.31
C LEU A 16 14.71 6.77 8.98
N GLY A 17 13.43 6.39 8.88
CA GLY A 17 12.86 5.89 7.63
C GLY A 17 12.87 6.94 6.53
N VAL A 18 12.42 8.16 6.84
CA VAL A 18 12.41 9.28 5.88
C VAL A 18 13.83 9.68 5.48
N SER A 19 14.78 9.73 6.41
CA SER A 19 16.16 10.08 6.09
C SER A 19 16.83 9.03 5.20
N GLY A 20 16.59 7.73 5.43
CA GLY A 20 17.07 6.66 4.57
C GLY A 20 16.48 6.73 3.16
N LEU A 21 15.20 7.08 3.04
CA LEU A 21 14.54 7.27 1.74
C LEU A 21 15.07 8.49 0.99
N VAL A 22 15.33 9.60 1.68
CA VAL A 22 15.95 10.80 1.07
C VAL A 22 17.38 10.50 0.65
N TRP A 23 18.16 9.79 1.47
CA TRP A 23 19.53 9.41 1.16
C TRP A 23 19.63 8.51 -0.08
N THR A 24 18.84 7.43 -0.12
CA THR A 24 18.77 6.50 -1.25
C THR A 24 18.30 7.19 -2.53
N SER A 25 17.38 8.14 -2.40
CA SER A 25 16.90 8.93 -3.53
C SER A 25 17.94 9.92 -4.04
N TRP A 26 18.69 10.57 -3.14
CA TRP A 26 19.75 11.49 -3.48
C TRP A 26 20.88 10.78 -4.23
N THR A 27 21.30 9.60 -3.76
CA THR A 27 22.34 8.82 -4.44
C THR A 27 21.88 8.29 -5.80
N ALA A 28 20.59 7.93 -5.94
CA ALA A 28 20.03 7.44 -7.19
C ALA A 28 19.74 8.53 -8.23
N SER A 29 19.75 9.82 -7.86
CA SER A 29 19.41 10.97 -8.74
C SER A 29 18.08 10.80 -9.52
N ASN A 30 17.15 10.02 -8.98
CA ASN A 30 15.92 9.62 -9.68
C ASN A 30 14.70 10.38 -9.12
N ILE A 31 14.46 11.58 -9.66
CA ILE A 31 13.39 12.48 -9.18
C ILE A 31 11.99 11.85 -9.23
N ARG A 32 11.75 10.93 -10.18
CA ARG A 32 10.45 10.24 -10.31
C ARG A 32 10.18 9.29 -9.16
N ALA A 33 11.21 8.56 -8.70
CA ALA A 33 11.07 7.67 -7.56
C ALA A 33 10.76 8.45 -6.28
N ILE A 34 11.38 9.63 -6.12
CA ILE A 34 11.08 10.57 -5.02
C ILE A 34 9.61 10.98 -5.06
N LEU A 35 9.11 11.41 -6.23
CA LEU A 35 7.73 11.86 -6.37
C LEU A 35 6.73 10.74 -6.05
N LEU A 36 6.98 9.52 -6.51
CA LEU A 36 6.13 8.35 -6.24
C LEU A 36 6.15 7.96 -4.76
N LEU A 37 7.31 8.02 -4.12
CA LEU A 37 7.43 7.73 -2.71
C LEU A 37 6.77 8.83 -1.86
N ALA A 38 6.93 10.10 -2.24
CA ALA A 38 6.25 11.22 -1.62
C ALA A 38 4.73 11.08 -1.76
N SER A 39 4.21 10.64 -2.92
CA SER A 39 2.78 10.37 -3.09
C SER A 39 2.30 9.20 -2.24
N ALA A 40 3.10 8.13 -2.08
CA ALA A 40 2.77 7.03 -1.17
C ALA A 40 2.68 7.49 0.29
N ILE A 41 3.63 8.32 0.75
CA ILE A 41 3.61 8.90 2.09
C ILE A 41 2.40 9.83 2.25
N LEU A 42 2.11 10.66 1.24
CA LEU A 42 0.95 11.56 1.25
C LEU A 42 -0.36 10.78 1.33
N CYS A 43 -0.50 9.64 0.64
CA CYS A 43 -1.64 8.74 0.83
C CYS A 43 -1.78 8.28 2.28
N GLY A 44 -0.69 7.92 2.95
CA GLY A 44 -0.69 7.57 4.38
C GLY A 44 -1.12 8.74 5.28
N CYS A 45 -0.66 9.95 4.96
CA CYS A 45 -1.07 11.17 5.67
C CYS A 45 -2.58 11.45 5.47
N VAL A 46 -3.08 11.42 4.24
CA VAL A 46 -4.51 11.64 3.94
C VAL A 46 -5.40 10.54 4.54
N TYR A 47 -4.87 9.32 4.64
CA TYR A 47 -5.52 8.17 5.25
C TYR A 47 -5.80 8.41 6.75
N GLN A 48 -4.81 8.84 7.53
CA GLN A 48 -4.90 8.86 8.99
C GLN A 48 -4.95 10.26 9.63
N CYS A 49 -4.34 11.27 9.02
CA CYS A 49 -4.18 12.59 9.64
C CYS A 49 -5.44 13.47 9.52
N PRO A 50 -5.78 14.26 10.56
CA PRO A 50 -6.74 15.36 10.41
C PRO A 50 -6.16 16.42 9.46
N PRO A 51 -6.97 17.06 8.59
CA PRO A 51 -8.44 17.12 8.60
C PRO A 51 -9.18 16.01 7.82
N PHE A 52 -8.50 15.25 6.95
CA PHE A 52 -9.19 14.37 5.99
C PHE A 52 -9.71 13.07 6.61
N ARG A 53 -8.86 12.34 7.36
CA ARG A 53 -9.19 11.06 8.02
C ARG A 53 -10.01 10.12 7.13
N LEU A 54 -9.62 9.96 5.85
CA LEU A 54 -10.43 9.21 4.86
C LEU A 54 -10.63 7.74 5.23
N ASN A 55 -9.75 7.18 6.08
CA ASN A 55 -9.97 5.87 6.71
C ASN A 55 -11.33 5.77 7.43
N TYR A 56 -11.76 6.85 8.08
CA TYR A 56 -13.05 6.91 8.78
C TYR A 56 -14.26 6.91 7.87
N GLN A 57 -14.04 7.17 6.57
CA GLN A 57 -15.08 7.16 5.55
C GLN A 57 -15.12 5.85 4.76
N GLY A 58 -14.30 4.87 5.11
CA GLY A 58 -14.20 3.59 4.42
C GLY A 58 -13.41 3.65 3.11
N LEU A 59 -12.55 4.67 2.95
CA LEU A 59 -11.64 4.80 1.80
C LEU A 59 -10.23 4.29 2.15
N GLY A 60 -10.08 3.58 3.26
CA GLY A 60 -8.80 3.06 3.72
C GLY A 60 -8.15 2.11 2.74
N GLU A 61 -8.92 1.15 2.24
CA GLU A 61 -8.49 0.07 1.37
C GLU A 61 -8.08 0.56 -0.02
N PRO A 62 -8.82 1.47 -0.70
CA PRO A 62 -8.35 2.10 -1.92
C PRO A 62 -7.08 2.94 -1.75
N LEU A 63 -6.96 3.69 -0.64
CA LEU A 63 -5.75 4.47 -0.37
C LEU A 63 -4.54 3.56 -0.10
N CYS A 64 -4.74 2.47 0.66
CA CYS A 64 -3.73 1.46 0.90
C CYS A 64 -3.28 0.81 -0.42
N PHE A 65 -4.24 0.47 -1.29
CA PHE A 65 -3.96 -0.10 -2.60
C PHE A 65 -3.06 0.82 -3.43
N ALA A 66 -3.42 2.11 -3.52
CA ALA A 66 -2.66 3.09 -4.31
C ALA A 66 -1.27 3.34 -3.73
N ALA A 67 -1.16 3.43 -2.39
CA ALA A 67 0.11 3.68 -1.72
C ALA A 67 1.11 2.54 -1.92
N PHE A 68 0.70 1.30 -1.63
CA PHE A 68 1.61 0.15 -1.69
C PHE A 68 1.75 -0.44 -3.11
N GLY A 69 0.68 -0.42 -3.89
CA GLY A 69 0.69 -0.93 -5.25
C GLY A 69 1.48 -0.02 -6.19
N PRO A 70 0.82 0.88 -6.95
CA PRO A 70 1.47 1.63 -8.02
C PRO A 70 2.55 2.60 -7.52
N PHE A 71 2.38 3.24 -6.35
CA PHE A 71 3.33 4.25 -5.90
C PHE A 71 4.60 3.64 -5.31
N ALA A 72 4.51 2.90 -4.20
CA ALA A 72 5.68 2.32 -3.55
C ALA A 72 6.39 1.29 -4.44
N THR A 73 5.66 0.36 -5.06
CA THR A 73 6.28 -0.70 -5.87
C THR A 73 7.04 -0.13 -7.08
N THR A 74 6.47 0.85 -7.78
CA THR A 74 7.16 1.52 -8.90
C THR A 74 8.34 2.36 -8.42
N ALA A 75 8.22 3.05 -7.28
CA ALA A 75 9.32 3.83 -6.71
C ALA A 75 10.53 2.94 -6.40
N PHE A 76 10.31 1.81 -5.72
CA PHE A 76 11.39 0.87 -5.41
C PHE A 76 11.97 0.22 -6.67
N TYR A 77 11.13 -0.12 -7.65
CA TYR A 77 11.62 -0.63 -8.93
C TYR A 77 12.58 0.36 -9.61
N LEU A 78 12.23 1.65 -9.64
CA LEU A 78 13.09 2.69 -10.23
C LEU A 78 14.37 2.95 -9.42
N LEU A 79 14.34 2.78 -8.09
CA LEU A 79 15.54 2.93 -7.24
C LEU A 79 16.51 1.75 -7.38
N LEU A 80 15.99 0.53 -7.59
CA LEU A 80 16.80 -0.67 -7.79
C LEU A 80 17.34 -0.80 -9.23
N GLY A 81 16.73 -0.11 -10.19
CA GLY A 81 17.13 -0.15 -11.59
C GLY A 81 18.43 0.62 -11.86
N THR A 82 19.55 -0.09 -12.04
CA THR A 82 20.90 0.48 -12.20
C THR A 82 21.26 0.93 -13.63
N SER A 83 20.36 0.80 -14.62
CA SER A 83 20.68 0.98 -16.04
C SER A 83 20.10 2.28 -16.62
N SER A 84 20.92 3.01 -17.39
CA SER A 84 20.56 4.26 -18.10
C SER A 84 19.35 4.14 -19.05
N GLU A 85 18.92 2.92 -19.38
CA GLU A 85 17.73 2.59 -20.18
C GLU A 85 16.39 2.73 -19.43
N MET A 86 16.40 2.79 -18.08
CA MET A 86 15.19 3.00 -17.24
C MET A 86 14.79 4.48 -17.10
N ARG A 87 15.16 5.31 -18.07
CA ARG A 87 14.86 6.76 -18.07
C ARG A 87 13.46 7.07 -18.62
N GLN A 88 12.77 6.10 -19.21
CA GLN A 88 11.32 6.16 -19.43
C GLN A 88 10.62 5.41 -18.30
N ILE A 89 9.32 5.63 -18.10
CA ILE A 89 8.51 4.73 -17.28
C ILE A 89 8.08 3.62 -18.24
N PRO A 90 8.83 2.51 -18.46
CA PRO A 90 8.16 1.34 -18.97
C PRO A 90 7.34 0.89 -17.78
N LEU A 91 6.05 1.23 -17.74
CA LEU A 91 5.06 0.41 -17.02
C LEU A 91 5.06 -0.94 -17.73
N SER A 92 6.15 -1.69 -17.59
CA SER A 92 6.29 -3.02 -18.11
C SER A 92 5.18 -3.81 -17.44
N THR A 93 4.51 -4.66 -18.22
CA THR A 93 3.42 -5.51 -17.74
C THR A 93 3.78 -6.19 -16.41
N ARG A 94 5.06 -6.55 -16.22
CA ARG A 94 5.63 -7.13 -15.00
C ARG A 94 5.55 -6.22 -13.77
N VAL A 95 5.88 -4.94 -13.91
CA VAL A 95 5.85 -3.96 -12.81
C VAL A 95 4.40 -3.61 -12.48
N LEU A 96 3.55 -3.50 -13.50
CA LEU A 96 2.13 -3.24 -13.30
C LEU A 96 1.46 -4.44 -12.61
N SER A 97 1.69 -5.66 -13.08
CA SER A 97 1.11 -6.87 -12.50
C SER A 97 1.59 -7.11 -11.06
N SER A 98 2.88 -6.90 -10.78
CA SER A 98 3.40 -7.00 -9.40
C SER A 98 2.81 -5.90 -8.50
N SER A 99 2.71 -4.67 -8.98
CA SER A 99 2.12 -3.55 -8.23
C SER A 99 0.64 -3.81 -7.90
N LEU A 100 -0.13 -4.32 -8.86
CA LEU A 100 -1.53 -4.70 -8.63
C LEU A 100 -1.65 -5.80 -7.58
N LEU A 101 -0.81 -6.84 -7.65
CA LEU A 101 -0.81 -7.95 -6.70
C LEU A 101 -0.43 -7.47 -5.28
N VAL A 102 0.62 -6.66 -5.16
CA VAL A 102 1.06 -6.08 -3.87
C VAL A 102 -0.02 -5.18 -3.30
N GLY A 103 -0.56 -4.23 -4.08
CA GLY A 103 -1.63 -3.35 -3.62
C GLY A 103 -2.86 -4.15 -3.16
N PHE A 104 -3.28 -5.15 -3.95
CA PHE A 104 -4.45 -5.96 -3.65
C PHE A 104 -4.28 -6.75 -2.35
N THR A 105 -3.13 -7.40 -2.16
CA THR A 105 -2.83 -8.14 -0.93
C THR A 105 -2.80 -7.22 0.29
N THR A 106 -2.17 -6.04 0.18
CA THR A 106 -2.11 -5.08 1.30
C THR A 106 -3.50 -4.55 1.70
N SER A 107 -4.36 -4.27 0.72
CA SER A 107 -5.74 -3.84 0.99
C SER A 107 -6.59 -4.96 1.57
N LEU A 108 -6.38 -6.20 1.15
CA LEU A 108 -7.08 -7.36 1.72
C LEU A 108 -6.69 -7.57 3.19
N ILE A 109 -5.41 -7.42 3.54
CA ILE A 109 -4.94 -7.47 4.94
C ILE A 109 -5.63 -6.38 5.76
N LEU A 110 -5.68 -5.15 5.26
CA LEU A 110 -6.34 -4.04 5.93
C LEU A 110 -7.84 -4.32 6.13
N PHE A 111 -8.52 -4.82 5.09
CA PHE A 111 -9.94 -5.18 5.16
C PHE A 111 -10.19 -6.27 6.23
N CYS A 112 -9.37 -7.32 6.25
CA CYS A 112 -9.45 -8.39 7.25
C CYS A 112 -9.26 -7.88 8.67
N SER A 113 -8.43 -6.84 8.88
CA SER A 113 -8.21 -6.26 10.22
C SER A 113 -9.48 -5.66 10.83
N HIS A 114 -10.44 -5.20 10.01
CA HIS A 114 -11.69 -4.64 10.49
C HIS A 114 -12.63 -5.67 11.13
N PHE A 115 -12.46 -6.98 10.88
CA PHE A 115 -13.32 -8.02 11.48
C PHE A 115 -13.25 -8.04 13.01
N HIS A 116 -12.10 -7.73 13.58
CA HIS A 116 -11.92 -7.72 15.03
C HIS A 116 -12.28 -6.36 15.66
N GLN A 117 -12.61 -5.35 14.84
CA GLN A 117 -12.72 -3.96 15.27
C GLN A 117 -14.07 -3.32 14.93
N VAL A 118 -15.06 -4.09 14.46
CA VAL A 118 -16.36 -3.54 14.00
C VAL A 118 -17.04 -2.68 15.07
N GLU A 119 -17.18 -3.23 16.28
CA GLU A 119 -17.83 -2.53 17.40
C GLU A 119 -17.04 -1.31 17.86
N GLY A 120 -15.70 -1.44 17.93
CA GLY A 120 -14.80 -0.36 18.31
C GLY A 120 -14.75 0.77 17.29
N ASP A 121 -14.75 0.44 15.99
CA ASP A 121 -14.79 1.40 14.88
C ASP A 121 -16.10 2.19 14.90
N LEU A 122 -17.24 1.51 15.10
CA LEU A 122 -18.55 2.16 15.20
C LEU A 122 -18.63 3.12 16.41
N ALA A 123 -18.12 2.70 17.58
CA ALA A 123 -18.16 3.50 18.81
C ALA A 123 -17.41 4.85 18.69
N VAL A 124 -16.39 4.93 17.82
CA VAL A 124 -15.62 6.17 17.56
C VAL A 124 -16.04 6.88 16.28
N GLY A 125 -17.16 6.48 15.66
CA GLY A 125 -17.69 7.08 14.44
C GLY A 125 -16.85 6.79 13.18
N LYS A 126 -16.06 5.71 13.17
CA LYS A 126 -15.29 5.25 12.02
C LYS A 126 -16.14 4.28 11.20
N PHE A 127 -16.62 4.74 10.05
CA PHE A 127 -17.45 3.94 9.14
C PHE A 127 -16.59 3.07 8.22
N SER A 128 -15.89 2.09 8.80
CA SER A 128 -15.12 1.12 8.02
C SER A 128 -16.02 0.28 7.11
N PRO A 129 -15.50 -0.34 6.04
CA PRO A 129 -16.32 -1.11 5.11
C PRO A 129 -17.08 -2.24 5.79
N LEU A 130 -16.52 -2.82 6.84
CA LEU A 130 -17.17 -3.88 7.60
C LEU A 130 -18.30 -3.37 8.50
N VAL A 131 -18.19 -2.14 9.02
CA VAL A 131 -19.29 -1.47 9.72
C VAL A 131 -20.48 -1.23 8.75
N ARG A 132 -20.21 -0.97 7.46
CA ARG A 132 -21.25 -0.76 6.44
C ARG A 132 -21.84 -2.05 5.89
N LEU A 133 -21.01 -3.06 5.64
CA LEU A 133 -21.41 -4.30 4.98
C LEU A 133 -21.91 -5.37 5.96
N GLY A 134 -21.44 -5.33 7.21
CA GLY A 134 -21.60 -6.41 8.17
C GLY A 134 -20.58 -7.54 7.97
N THR A 135 -20.40 -8.35 9.00
CA THR A 135 -19.39 -9.43 9.05
C THR A 135 -19.68 -10.55 8.03
N GLU A 136 -20.94 -10.91 7.83
CA GLU A 136 -21.33 -11.98 6.90
C GLU A 136 -21.00 -11.63 5.43
N LYS A 137 -21.45 -10.46 4.96
CA LYS A 137 -21.12 -9.96 3.61
C LYS A 137 -19.63 -9.69 3.47
N GLY A 138 -19.00 -9.17 4.52
CA GLY A 138 -17.55 -9.01 4.57
C GLY A 138 -16.82 -10.33 4.34
N ALA A 139 -17.24 -11.42 5.00
CA ALA A 139 -16.62 -12.74 4.83
C ALA A 139 -16.81 -13.26 3.40
N PHE A 140 -17.94 -12.97 2.76
CA PHE A 140 -18.15 -13.26 1.34
C PHE A 140 -17.17 -12.49 0.45
N VAL A 141 -16.97 -11.18 0.70
CA VAL A 141 -15.98 -10.36 -0.03
C VAL A 141 -14.57 -10.94 0.13
N VAL A 142 -14.17 -11.33 1.34
CA VAL A 142 -12.86 -11.97 1.58
C VAL A 142 -12.71 -13.26 0.78
N ARG A 143 -13.72 -14.13 0.76
CA ARG A 143 -13.68 -15.37 -0.04
C ARG A 143 -13.49 -15.09 -1.52
N LEU A 144 -14.20 -14.10 -2.06
CA LEU A 144 -14.06 -13.70 -3.46
C LEU A 144 -12.67 -13.09 -3.72
N ALA A 145 -12.20 -12.24 -2.81
CA ALA A 145 -10.90 -11.60 -2.91
C ALA A 145 -9.75 -12.61 -2.89
N ILE A 146 -9.83 -13.65 -2.05
CA ILE A 146 -8.84 -14.74 -2.03
C ILE A 146 -8.82 -15.50 -3.35
N ARG A 147 -9.99 -15.83 -3.93
CA ARG A 147 -10.06 -16.49 -5.24
C ARG A 147 -9.43 -15.62 -6.33
N LEU A 148 -9.72 -14.32 -6.31
CA LEU A 148 -9.13 -13.35 -7.22
C LEU A 148 -7.60 -13.26 -7.03
N LEU A 149 -7.12 -13.25 -5.79
CA LEU A 149 -5.69 -13.21 -5.46
C LEU A 149 -4.95 -14.39 -6.09
N TYR A 150 -5.42 -15.61 -5.87
CA TYR A 150 -4.80 -16.80 -6.45
C TYR A 150 -4.86 -16.80 -7.98
N SER A 151 -5.96 -16.29 -8.55
CA SER A 151 -6.09 -16.13 -10.01
C SER A 151 -5.06 -15.14 -10.56
N MET A 152 -4.89 -13.98 -9.90
CA MET A 152 -3.88 -12.99 -10.29
C MET A 152 -2.45 -13.53 -10.15
N LEU A 153 -2.18 -14.32 -9.12
CA LEU A 153 -0.89 -14.96 -8.93
C LEU A 153 -0.59 -15.99 -10.04
N LEU A 154 -1.59 -16.78 -10.43
CA LEU A 154 -1.45 -17.71 -11.55
C LEU A 154 -1.15 -16.97 -12.86
N VAL A 155 -1.90 -15.89 -13.16
CA VAL A 155 -1.65 -15.06 -14.34
C VAL A 155 -0.24 -14.47 -14.31
N LEU A 156 0.21 -13.97 -13.15
CA LEU A 156 1.56 -13.43 -12.99
C LEU A 156 2.63 -14.50 -13.32
N VAL A 157 2.45 -15.72 -12.81
CA VAL A 157 3.37 -16.84 -13.07
C VAL A 157 3.44 -17.19 -14.55
N VAL A 158 2.29 -17.26 -15.23
CA VAL A 158 2.23 -17.53 -16.68
C VAL A 158 2.91 -16.42 -17.47
N VAL A 159 2.59 -15.16 -17.18
CA VAL A 159 3.22 -13.99 -17.85
C VAL A 159 4.74 -13.96 -17.65
N PHE A 160 5.24 -14.41 -16.49
CA PHE A 160 6.68 -14.51 -16.26
C PHE A 160 7.32 -15.70 -16.99
N LEU A 161 6.61 -16.83 -17.12
CA LEU A 161 7.09 -18.03 -17.82
C LEU A 161 7.18 -17.82 -19.34
N ASP A 162 6.17 -17.22 -19.97
CA ASP A 162 6.14 -16.95 -21.42
C ASP A 162 7.26 -16.01 -21.89
N ILE A 163 7.84 -15.20 -20.99
CA ILE A 163 8.92 -14.25 -21.32
C ILE A 163 10.31 -14.89 -21.17
N THR A 164 10.42 -16.01 -20.45
CA THR A 164 11.68 -16.77 -20.29
C THR A 164 11.92 -17.83 -21.37
N GLN A 165 10.97 -18.04 -22.29
CA GLN A 165 11.15 -18.80 -23.53
C GLN A 165 11.51 -17.87 -24.69
#